data_AF-F6CYY6-F1
#
_entry.id   AF-F6CYY6-F1
#
_cell.length_a   1.000
_cell.length_b   1.000
_cell.length_c   1.000
_cell.angle_alpha   90.00
_cell.angle_beta   90.00
_cell.angle_gamma   90.00
#
_symmetry.space_group_name_H-M   'P 1'
#
loop_
_entity.id
_entity.type
_entity.pdbx_description
1 polymer ?
#
loop_
_entity_poly.entity_id
_entity_poly.type
_entity_poly.pdbx_seq_one_letter_code
_entity_poly.pdbx_strand_id
1 'polypeptide(L)'
;MQQWKVYLQHQLSHAGIRYKVTNGGDVFDIKANSIAYLSWLRMRSHLSVELDESRDSIAWFMLEKQLKALAYKAEKGRSNLVSKLYIEESQIHICLNFNYDDEQHVIYVS
;
A
#
# COMPACT_ATOMS: atom_id res chain seq x y z
N MET A 1 2.00 2.77 31.50
CA MET A 1 2.75 2.50 30.26
C MET A 1 1.75 2.14 29.19
N GLN A 2 1.78 2.81 28.04
CA GLN A 2 0.86 2.50 26.95
C GLN A 2 1.13 1.09 26.41
N GLN A 3 0.10 0.26 26.27
CA GLN A 3 0.19 -1.17 25.96
C GLN A 3 1.02 -1.46 24.69
N TRP A 4 1.02 -0.56 23.72
CA TRP A 4 1.81 -0.66 22.50
C TRP A 4 3.33 -0.63 22.77
N LYS A 5 3.81 0.08 23.81
CA LYS A 5 5.24 0.23 24.11
C LYS A 5 5.82 -1.08 24.62
N VAL A 6 5.05 -1.76 25.47
CA VAL A 6 5.37 -3.10 25.98
C VAL A 6 5.38 -4.11 24.84
N TYR A 7 4.40 -4.03 23.94
CA TYR A 7 4.36 -4.88 22.75
C TYR A 7 5.58 -4.68 21.84
N LEU A 8 5.94 -3.44 21.51
CA LEU A 8 7.08 -3.12 20.67
C LEU A 8 8.40 -3.57 21.30
N GLN A 9 8.57 -3.36 22.61
CA GLN A 9 9.74 -3.84 23.36
C GLN A 9 9.85 -5.37 23.33
N HIS A 10 8.73 -6.08 23.46
CA HIS A 10 8.71 -7.54 23.37
C HIS A 10 9.13 -8.03 21.97
N GLN A 11 8.60 -7.42 20.90
CA GLN A 11 8.96 -7.77 19.52
C GLN A 11 10.44 -7.50 19.20
N LEU A 12 10.97 -6.37 19.67
CA LEU A 12 12.39 -6.03 19.52
C LEU A 12 13.29 -7.01 20.28
N SER A 13 12.90 -7.38 21.51
CA SER A 13 13.63 -8.38 22.28
C SER A 13 13.66 -9.73 21.56
N HIS A 14 12.55 -10.16 20.96
CA HIS A 14 12.51 -11.39 20.17
C HIS A 14 13.42 -11.31 18.93
N ALA A 15 13.54 -10.13 18.32
CA ALA A 15 14.44 -9.85 17.21
C ALA A 15 15.92 -9.66 17.63
N GLY A 16 16.24 -9.68 18.92
CA GLY A 16 17.58 -9.39 19.44
C GLY A 16 17.97 -7.91 19.36
N ILE A 17 17.02 -7.02 19.14
CA ILE A 17 17.22 -5.57 18.98
C ILE A 17 16.92 -4.90 20.32
N ARG A 18 17.81 -4.01 20.77
CA ARG A 18 17.58 -3.22 21.98
C ARG A 18 16.72 -2.00 21.67
N TYR A 19 15.72 -1.76 22.51
CA TYR A 19 14.91 -0.54 22.46
C TYR A 19 15.79 0.70 22.73
N LYS A 20 15.72 1.70 21.86
CA LYS A 20 16.46 2.96 21.98
C LYS A 20 15.55 4.10 22.42
N VAL A 21 15.95 4.79 23.48
CA VAL A 21 15.32 6.06 23.88
C VAL A 21 16.06 7.20 23.19
N THR A 22 15.32 8.07 22.53
CA THR A 22 15.80 9.25 21.81
C THR A 22 15.48 10.51 22.60
N ASN A 23 16.23 11.58 22.34
CA ASN A 23 15.99 12.87 22.99
C ASN A 23 14.70 13.57 22.51
N GLY A 24 13.98 12.98 21.54
CA GLY A 24 12.74 13.52 20.97
C GLY A 24 11.47 13.07 21.70
N GLY A 25 11.57 12.21 22.71
CA GLY A 25 10.43 11.70 23.47
C GLY A 25 9.70 10.55 22.78
N ASP A 26 8.61 10.08 23.39
CA ASP A 26 7.98 8.79 23.08
C ASP A 26 7.60 8.60 21.60
N VAL A 27 7.18 9.66 20.89
CA VAL A 27 6.81 9.57 19.46
C VAL A 27 8.02 9.26 18.58
N PHE A 28 9.17 9.88 18.86
CA PHE A 28 10.39 9.62 18.13
C PHE A 28 11.00 8.28 18.51
N ASP A 29 10.87 7.87 19.77
CA ASP A 29 11.26 6.55 20.22
C ASP A 29 10.45 5.46 19.50
N ILE A 30 9.13 5.61 19.41
CA ILE A 30 8.28 4.70 18.63
C ILE A 30 8.78 4.60 17.20
N LYS A 31 8.92 5.74 16.53
CA LYS A 31 9.28 5.79 15.13
C LYS A 31 10.64 5.12 14.89
N ALA A 32 11.66 5.47 15.67
CA ALA A 32 13.00 4.92 15.51
C ALA A 32 13.04 3.40 15.76
N ASN A 33 12.33 2.93 16.80
CA ASN A 33 12.32 1.51 17.16
C ASN A 33 11.45 0.66 16.22
N SER A 34 10.31 1.18 15.77
CA SER A 34 9.47 0.53 14.76
C SER A 34 10.21 0.42 13.43
N ILE A 35 10.96 1.46 13.02
CA ILE A 35 11.81 1.41 11.82
C ILE A 35 12.89 0.33 12.00
N ALA A 36 13.59 0.29 13.14
CA ALA A 36 14.61 -0.73 13.39
C ALA A 36 14.05 -2.16 13.32
N TYR A 37 12.87 -2.39 13.89
CA TYR A 37 12.18 -3.68 13.83
C TYR A 37 11.77 -4.07 12.40
N LEU A 38 11.16 -3.14 11.65
CA LEU A 38 10.76 -3.37 10.26
C LEU A 38 11.97 -3.59 9.34
N SER A 39 13.07 -2.86 9.55
CA SER A 39 14.32 -3.07 8.82
C SER A 39 14.92 -4.45 9.10
N TRP A 40 14.85 -4.92 10.35
CA TRP A 40 15.26 -6.28 10.68
C TRP A 40 14.35 -7.35 10.08
N LEU A 41 13.02 -7.14 10.09
CA LEU A 41 12.08 -8.04 9.41
C LEU A 41 12.39 -8.12 7.91
N ARG A 42 12.66 -6.96 7.28
CA ARG A 42 13.12 -6.89 5.88
C ARG A 42 14.41 -7.68 5.70
N MET A 43 15.46 -7.43 6.49
CA MET A 43 16.73 -8.13 6.39
C MET A 43 16.61 -9.65 6.60
N ARG A 44 15.77 -10.08 7.54
CA ARG A 44 15.48 -11.50 7.78
C ARG A 44 14.66 -12.13 6.65
N SER A 45 13.76 -11.37 6.02
CA SER A 45 13.04 -11.80 4.82
C SER A 45 13.96 -11.93 3.59
N HIS A 46 14.98 -11.08 3.50
CA HIS A 46 16.03 -11.15 2.46
C HIS A 46 17.01 -12.31 2.66
N LEU A 47 17.28 -12.73 3.89
CA LEU A 47 18.04 -13.95 4.16
C LEU A 47 17.35 -15.22 3.64
N SER A 48 16.06 -15.13 3.29
CA SER A 48 15.30 -16.22 2.70
C SER A 48 15.07 -16.13 1.19
N VAL A 49 15.15 -14.96 0.54
CA VAL A 49 14.95 -14.85 -0.92
C VAL A 49 15.62 -13.57 -1.46
N GLU A 50 16.49 -13.74 -2.46
CA GLU A 50 17.00 -12.68 -3.33
C GLU A 50 15.85 -11.81 -3.86
N LEU A 51 15.82 -10.51 -3.54
CA LEU A 51 14.87 -9.58 -4.16
C LEU A 51 15.41 -9.18 -5.53
N ASP A 52 15.01 -9.96 -6.53
CA ASP A 52 15.12 -9.66 -7.95
C ASP A 52 14.16 -8.51 -8.34
N GLU A 53 14.68 -7.52 -9.05
CA GLU A 53 13.96 -6.36 -9.63
C GLU A 53 12.78 -6.78 -10.53
N SER A 54 12.73 -8.06 -10.92
CA SER A 54 11.56 -8.65 -11.58
C SER A 54 10.25 -8.50 -10.78
N ARG A 55 10.29 -8.46 -9.44
CA ARG A 55 9.07 -8.31 -8.62
C ARG A 55 8.40 -6.95 -8.79
N ASP A 56 9.17 -5.88 -8.92
CA ASP A 56 8.65 -4.53 -9.13
C ASP A 56 8.10 -4.40 -10.55
N SER A 57 8.72 -5.08 -11.52
CA SER A 57 8.20 -5.16 -12.89
C SER A 57 6.85 -5.89 -12.96
N ILE A 58 6.66 -6.94 -12.16
CA ILE A 58 5.40 -7.70 -12.08
C ILE A 58 4.32 -6.86 -11.40
N ALA A 59 4.65 -6.15 -10.32
CA ALA A 59 3.71 -5.26 -9.63
C ALA A 59 3.23 -4.14 -10.57
N TRP A 60 4.14 -3.52 -11.32
CA TRP A 60 3.80 -2.51 -12.32
C TRP A 60 2.92 -3.06 -13.45
N PHE A 61 3.26 -4.23 -13.97
CA PHE A 61 2.48 -4.90 -15.01
C PHE A 61 1.07 -5.29 -14.55
N MET A 62 0.93 -5.74 -13.30
CA MET A 62 -0.37 -6.05 -12.70
C MET A 62 -1.21 -4.79 -12.53
N LEU A 63 -0.61 -3.68 -12.07
CA LEU A 63 -1.28 -2.39 -11.96
C LEU A 63 -1.79 -1.92 -13.33
N GLU A 64 -0.94 -1.93 -14.36
CA GLU A 64 -1.33 -1.54 -15.72
C GLU A 64 -2.52 -2.37 -16.25
N LYS A 65 -2.50 -3.69 -16.03
CA LYS A 65 -3.61 -4.58 -16.42
C LYS A 65 -4.90 -4.25 -15.69
N GLN A 66 -4.84 -3.96 -14.39
CA GLN A 66 -6.02 -3.60 -13.61
C GLN A 66 -6.61 -2.28 -14.10
N LEU A 67 -5.78 -1.27 -14.37
CA LEU A 67 -6.21 0.02 -14.91
C LEU A 67 -6.89 -0.13 -16.28
N LYS A 68 -6.30 -0.90 -17.20
CA LYS A 68 -6.90 -1.20 -18.51
C LYS A 68 -8.24 -1.93 -18.39
N ALA A 69 -8.34 -2.90 -17.48
CA ALA A 69 -9.58 -3.63 -17.26
C ALA A 69 -10.69 -2.74 -16.68
N LEU A 70 -10.34 -1.81 -15.79
CA LEU A 70 -11.28 -0.83 -15.23
C LEU A 70 -11.76 0.16 -16.29
N ALA A 71 -10.86 0.69 -17.12
CA ALA A 71 -11.20 1.56 -18.24
C ALA A 71 -12.15 0.85 -19.23
N TYR A 72 -11.86 -0.40 -19.59
CA TYR A 72 -12.73 -1.20 -20.48
C TYR A 72 -14.10 -1.48 -19.86
N LYS A 73 -14.17 -1.74 -18.55
CA LYS A 73 -15.44 -1.88 -17.84
C LYS A 73 -16.23 -0.57 -17.84
N ALA A 74 -15.57 0.57 -17.66
CA ALA A 74 -16.21 1.88 -17.74
C ALA A 74 -16.76 2.14 -19.16
N GLU A 75 -16.01 1.83 -20.21
CA GLU A 75 -16.45 1.98 -21.60
C GLU A 75 -17.66 1.09 -21.95
N LYS A 76 -17.64 -0.19 -21.50
CA LYS A 76 -18.83 -1.06 -21.59
C LYS A 76 -20.00 -0.57 -20.73
N GLY A 77 -19.71 0.01 -19.57
CA GLY A 77 -20.71 0.65 -18.72
C GLY A 77 -21.38 1.83 -19.43
N ARG A 78 -20.60 2.63 -20.17
CA ARG A 78 -21.09 3.76 -20.96
C ARG A 78 -22.10 3.32 -22.01
N SER A 79 -21.78 2.31 -22.82
CA SER A 79 -22.71 1.80 -23.85
C SER A 79 -24.00 1.20 -23.25
N ASN A 80 -23.91 0.56 -22.08
CA ASN A 80 -25.09 0.08 -21.33
C ASN A 80 -25.94 1.23 -20.75
N LEU A 81 -25.30 2.34 -20.34
CA LEU A 81 -26.01 3.53 -19.87
C LEU A 81 -26.70 4.26 -21.02
N VAL A 82 -26.07 4.37 -22.19
CA VAL A 82 -26.69 4.91 -23.42
C VAL A 82 -27.97 4.16 -23.76
N SER A 83 -27.92 2.82 -23.75
CA SER A 83 -29.07 1.98 -24.12
C SER A 83 -30.22 2.01 -23.10
N LYS A 84 -29.92 2.23 -21.81
CA LYS A 84 -30.93 2.30 -20.75
C LYS A 84 -31.51 3.69 -20.53
N LEU A 85 -30.70 4.73 -20.67
CA LEU A 85 -31.09 6.10 -20.39
C LEU A 85 -31.57 6.85 -21.63
N TYR A 86 -31.36 6.31 -22.84
CA TYR A 86 -31.67 6.96 -24.12
C TYR A 86 -30.99 8.33 -24.26
N ILE A 87 -29.74 8.41 -23.78
CA ILE A 87 -28.91 9.61 -23.80
C ILE A 87 -27.76 9.37 -24.80
N GLU A 88 -27.35 10.40 -25.54
CA GLU A 88 -26.21 10.27 -26.44
C GLU A 88 -24.92 9.97 -25.68
N GLU A 89 -24.07 9.11 -26.27
CA GLU A 89 -22.82 8.67 -25.65
C GLU A 89 -21.87 9.85 -25.34
N SER A 90 -21.93 10.91 -26.15
CA SER A 90 -21.19 12.16 -26.00
C SER A 90 -21.54 12.93 -24.72
N GLN A 91 -22.70 12.66 -24.11
CA GLN A 91 -23.19 13.33 -22.91
C GLN A 91 -22.82 12.57 -21.64
N ILE A 92 -22.24 11.37 -21.74
CA ILE A 92 -21.86 10.53 -20.61
C ILE A 92 -20.34 10.56 -20.41
N HIS A 93 -19.92 11.24 -19.33
CA HIS A 93 -18.54 11.30 -18.89
C HIS A 93 -18.34 10.38 -17.69
N ILE A 94 -17.47 9.38 -17.84
CA ILE A 94 -17.06 8.50 -16.73
C ILE A 94 -15.62 8.87 -16.37
N CYS A 95 -15.44 9.41 -15.17
CA CYS A 95 -14.12 9.70 -14.60
C CYS A 95 -13.78 8.63 -13.56
N LEU A 96 -12.61 8.01 -13.69
CA LEU A 96 -12.04 7.12 -12.68
C LEU A 96 -10.94 7.88 -11.96
N ASN A 97 -11.14 8.18 -10.68
CA ASN A 97 -10.13 8.85 -9.87
C ASN A 97 -9.33 7.80 -9.12
N PHE A 98 -8.04 7.72 -9.42
CA PHE A 98 -7.11 6.82 -8.75
C PHE A 98 -6.43 7.58 -7.62
N ASN A 99 -6.61 7.09 -6.40
CA ASN A 99 -6.01 7.66 -5.20
C ASN A 99 -5.01 6.67 -4.62
N TYR A 100 -3.96 7.21 -4.01
CA TYR A 100 -2.97 6.42 -3.29
C TYR A 100 -3.11 6.69 -1.80
N ASP A 101 -3.29 5.63 -1.02
CA ASP A 101 -3.27 5.67 0.43
C ASP A 101 -1.83 5.45 0.91
N ASP A 102 -1.20 6.51 1.42
CA ASP A 102 0.17 6.48 1.93
C ASP A 102 0.32 5.60 3.19
N GLU A 103 -0.74 5.45 4.00
CA GLU A 103 -0.71 4.68 5.24
C GLU A 103 -0.85 3.18 4.96
N GLN A 104 -1.66 2.81 3.97
CA GLN A 104 -1.88 1.41 3.58
C GLN A 104 -1.00 0.95 2.41
N HIS A 105 -0.33 1.89 1.73
CA HIS A 105 0.42 1.64 0.49
C HIS A 105 -0.44 0.96 -0.60
N VAL A 106 -1.70 1.36 -0.74
CA VAL A 106 -2.67 0.80 -1.70
C VAL A 106 -3.17 1.89 -2.65
N ILE A 107 -3.33 1.54 -3.93
CA ILE A 107 -4.04 2.37 -4.92
C ILE A 107 -5.50 1.90 -4.97
N TYR A 108 -6.44 2.82 -4.82
CA TYR A 108 -7.87 2.53 -4.91
C TYR A 108 -8.59 3.50 -5.85
N VAL A 109 -9.81 3.13 -6.25
CA VAL A 109 -10.63 3.90 -7.19
C VAL A 109 -11.85 4.44 -6.44
N SER A 110 -12.09 5.74 -6.56
CA SER A 110 -13.25 6.44 -6.01
C SER A 110 -14.16 6.97 -7.11
#